data_AF-A0A382L2H0-F1
#
_entry.id   AF-A0A382L2H0-F1
#
_cell.length_a   1.000
_cell.length_b   1.000
_cell.length_c   1.000
_cell.angle_alpha   90.00
_cell.angle_beta   90.00
_cell.angle_gamma   90.00
#
_symmetry.space_group_name_H-M   'P 1'
#
loop_
_entity.id
_entity.type
_entity.pdbx_description
1 polymer ?
#
loop_
_entity_poly.entity_id
_entity_poly.type
_entity_poly.pdbx_seq_one_letter_code
_entity_poly.pdbx_strand_id
1 'polypeptide(L)' 'MSYEEINIEEIGISREDLIKLTGGYTVPQIIINDKAIGGFNQLLILNKEGKLK' A
#
# COMPACT_ATOMS: atom_id res chain seq x y z
N MET A 1 -10.48 12.57 4.25
CA MET A 1 -9.68 11.53 3.58
C MET A 1 -10.29 10.20 3.99
N SER A 2 -10.77 9.42 3.03
CA SER A 2 -11.26 8.06 3.26
C SER A 2 -10.17 7.08 2.82
N TYR A 3 -10.01 5.99 3.54
CA TYR A 3 -9.22 4.86 3.12
C TYR A 3 -10.07 3.60 3.23
N GLU A 4 -9.75 2.62 2.41
CA GLU A 4 -10.29 1.28 2.53
C GLU A 4 -9.20 0.39 3.13
N GLU A 5 -9.54 -0.38 4.15
CA GLU A 5 -8.65 -1.39 4.70
C GLU A 5 -8.94 -2.72 4.01
N ILE A 6 -7.92 -3.26 3.34
CA ILE A 6 -8.00 -4.54 2.65
C ILE A 6 -7.17 -5.55 3.44
N ASN A 7 -7.84 -6.48 4.12
CA ASN A 7 -7.18 -7.60 4.75
C ASN A 7 -6.92 -8.70 3.71
N ILE A 8 -5.66 -8.83 3.28
CA ILE A 8 -5.24 -9.80 2.26
C ILE A 8 -5.52 -11.26 2.66
N GLU A 9 -5.55 -11.57 3.96
CA GLU A 9 -5.80 -12.92 4.44
C GLU A 9 -7.28 -13.29 4.32
N GLU A 10 -8.19 -12.34 4.55
CA GLU A 10 -9.63 -12.54 4.44
C GLU A 10 -10.09 -12.72 3.00
N ILE A 11 -9.45 -12.03 2.06
CA ILE A 11 -9.79 -12.11 0.62
C ILE A 11 -8.93 -13.11 -0.15
N GLY A 12 -8.07 -13.86 0.54
CA GLY A 12 -7.26 -14.93 -0.07
C GLY A 12 -6.15 -14.45 -1.00
N ILE A 13 -5.64 -13.23 -0.83
CA ILE A 13 -4.48 -12.73 -1.56
C ILE A 13 -3.20 -13.34 -0.95
N SER A 14 -2.44 -14.06 -1.79
CA SER A 14 -1.15 -14.61 -1.40
C SER A 14 -0.07 -13.52 -1.28
N ARG A 15 1.05 -13.83 -0.63
CA ARG A 15 2.21 -12.90 -0.59
C ARG A 15 2.82 -12.67 -1.98
N GLU A 16 2.73 -13.64 -2.87
CA GLU A 16 3.19 -13.49 -4.25
C GLU A 16 2.30 -12.53 -5.05
N ASP A 17 0.98 -12.61 -4.83
CA ASP A 17 0.04 -11.68 -5.47
C ASP A 17 0.16 -10.28 -4.88
N LEU A 18 0.43 -10.16 -3.57
CA LEU A 18 0.78 -8.88 -2.96
C LEU A 18 2.00 -8.23 -3.64
N ILE A 19 3.08 -9.00 -3.88
CA ILE A 19 4.24 -8.49 -4.61
C ILE A 19 3.87 -8.07 -6.04
N LYS A 20 3.05 -8.86 -6.75
CA LYS A 20 2.62 -8.49 -8.12
C LYS A 20 1.80 -7.20 -8.13
N LEU A 21 0.97 -6.97 -7.11
CA LEU A 21 0.11 -5.80 -6.99
C LEU A 21 0.88 -4.54 -6.56
N THR A 22 1.80 -4.68 -5.60
CA THR A 22 2.40 -3.51 -4.92
C THR A 22 3.90 -3.38 -5.06
N GLY A 23 4.58 -4.43 -5.56
CA GLY A 23 6.04 -4.54 -5.58
C GLY A 23 6.67 -4.86 -4.22
N GLY A 24 5.87 -5.00 -3.16
CA GLY A 24 6.35 -5.23 -1.79
C GLY A 24 5.86 -6.55 -1.20
N TYR A 25 6.69 -7.16 -0.36
CA TYR A 25 6.39 -8.46 0.26
C TYR A 25 5.66 -8.36 1.60
N THR A 26 5.84 -7.25 2.32
CA THR A 26 5.42 -7.09 3.71
C THR A 26 4.21 -6.19 3.83
N VAL A 27 3.22 -6.55 4.63
CA VAL A 27 2.18 -5.61 5.05
C VAL A 27 2.73 -4.61 6.09
N PRO A 28 2.22 -3.37 6.15
CA PRO A 28 1.24 -2.78 5.23
C PRO A 28 1.86 -2.42 3.87
N GLN A 29 1.05 -2.53 2.82
CA GLN A 29 1.30 -1.95 1.49
C GLN A 29 0.20 -0.95 1.19
N ILE A 30 0.55 0.19 0.61
CA ILE A 30 -0.34 1.34 0.46
C ILE A 30 -0.44 1.69 -1.02
N ILE A 31 -1.68 1.86 -1.48
CA ILE A 31 -2.02 2.27 -2.84
C ILE A 31 -2.75 3.60 -2.73
N ILE A 32 -2.34 4.59 -3.53
CA ILE A 32 -2.99 5.90 -3.62
C ILE A 32 -3.21 6.20 -5.09
N ASN A 33 -4.45 6.53 -5.47
CA ASN A 33 -4.83 6.78 -6.86
C ASN A 33 -4.37 5.66 -7.80
N ASP A 34 -4.70 4.41 -7.44
CA ASP A 34 -4.33 3.17 -8.16
C ASP A 34 -2.82 2.91 -8.32
N LYS A 35 -1.98 3.70 -7.64
CA LYS A 35 -0.53 3.54 -7.64
C LYS A 35 -0.03 3.03 -6.31
N ALA A 36 0.64 1.87 -6.34
CA ALA A 36 1.37 1.38 -5.19
C ALA A 36 2.52 2.35 -4.85
N ILE A 37 2.48 2.89 -3.64
CA ILE A 37 3.51 3.79 -3.14
C ILE A 37 4.54 3.06 -2.26
N GLY A 38 4.24 1.82 -1.86
CA GLY A 38 5.06 1.01 -0.96
C GLY A 38 4.43 0.91 0.43
N GLY A 39 5.26 0.76 1.46
CA GLY A 39 4.79 0.60 2.83
C GLY A 39 4.65 1.92 3.59
N PHE A 40 4.52 1.80 4.91
CA PHE A 40 4.35 2.94 5.81
C PHE A 40 5.46 4.00 5.69
N ASN A 41 6.71 3.57 5.51
CA ASN A 41 7.85 4.50 5.37
C ASN A 41 7.70 5.40 4.14
N GLN A 42 7.26 4.85 3.01
CA GLN A 42 7.04 5.63 1.79
C GLN A 42 5.87 6.61 1.95
N LEU A 43 4.79 6.20 2.62
CA LEU A 43 3.70 7.12 2.97
C LEU A 43 4.21 8.30 3.81
N LEU A 44 5.02 8.03 4.84
CA LEU A 44 5.55 9.07 5.71
C LEU A 44 6.45 10.07 4.96
N ILE A 45 7.28 9.57 4.04
CA ILE A 45 8.11 10.42 3.17
C ILE A 45 7.24 11.31 2.30
N LEU A 46 6.25 10.74 1.60
CA LEU A 46 5.33 11.50 0.74
C LEU A 46 4.56 12.59 1.49
N ASN A 47 4.12 12.28 2.72
CA ASN A 47 3.46 13.25 3.58
C ASN A 47 4.40 14.39 4.00
N LYS A 48 5.64 14.06 4.40
CA LYS A 48 6.67 15.06 4.74
C LYS A 48 7.04 15.97 3.57
N GLU A 49 7.01 15.44 2.35
CA GLU A 49 7.27 16.21 1.13
C GLU A 49 6.07 17.06 0.67
N GLY A 50 4.92 16.98 1.36
CA GLY A 50 3.69 17.67 0.94
C GLY A 50 3.12 17.14 -0.39
N LYS A 51 3.51 15.91 -0.78
CA LYS A 51 3.09 15.27 -2.04
C LYS A 51 1.92 14.31 -1.86
N LEU A 52 1.47 14.11 -0.63
CA LEU A 52 0.23 13.40 -0.34
C LEU A 52 -0.95 14.29 -0.76
N LYS A 53 -1.75 13.81 -1.70
CA LYS A 53 -2.91 14.53 -2.26
C LYS A 53 -4.18 13.75 -1.98
#